data_AF-A0A8T3P9L6-F1
#
_entry.id   AF-A0A8T3P9L6-F1
#
_cell.length_a   1.000
_cell.length_b   1.000
_cell.length_c   1.000
_cell.angle_alpha   90.00
_cell.angle_beta   90.00
_cell.angle_gamma   90.00
#
_symmetry.space_group_name_H-M   'P 1'
#
loop_
_entity.id
_entity.type
_entity.pdbx_description
1 polymer ?
#
loop_
_entity_poly.entity_id
_entity_poly.type
_entity_poly.pdbx_seq_one_letter_code
_entity_poly.pdbx_strand_id
1 'polypeptide(L)'
;ITNGLFIVLLLCSGIIFPLDVLPAPLRVGAQLLPAAPLAGLLRSALGPEPLAAGTVLAPLAVLTAWAVAAPWVAARVFRWE
;
A
#
# COMPACT_ATOMS: atom_id res chain seq x y z
N ILE A 1 -12.23 8.88 18.70
CA ILE A 1 -11.79 8.00 17.59
C ILE A 1 -10.65 8.73 16.88
N THR A 2 -9.42 8.59 17.39
CA THR A 2 -8.33 9.53 17.05
C THR A 2 -7.49 9.07 15.86
N ASN A 3 -7.51 7.78 15.50
CA ASN A 3 -6.73 7.30 14.36
C ASN A 3 -7.35 6.05 13.71
N GLY A 4 -8.55 6.21 13.14
CA GLY A 4 -9.18 5.14 12.35
C GLY A 4 -8.34 4.75 11.14
N LEU A 5 -7.60 5.70 10.57
CA LEU A 5 -6.69 5.47 9.45
C LEU A 5 -5.56 4.50 9.81
N PHE A 6 -4.98 4.60 11.00
CA PHE A 6 -3.97 3.65 11.48
C PHE A 6 -4.49 2.22 11.56
N ILE A 7 -5.73 2.04 12.03
CA ILE A 7 -6.37 0.72 12.08
C ILE A 7 -6.58 0.17 10.66
N VAL A 8 -7.03 1.02 9.72
CA VAL A 8 -7.19 0.63 8.31
C VAL A 8 -5.84 0.27 7.68
N LEU A 9 -4.78 1.04 7.94
CA LEU A 9 -3.45 0.76 7.42
C LEU A 9 -2.89 -0.56 7.96
N LEU A 10 -3.11 -0.86 9.24
CA LEU A 10 -2.74 -2.16 9.83
C LEU A 10 -3.53 -3.32 9.24
N LEU A 11 -4.83 -3.14 8.99
CA LEU A 11 -5.69 -4.16 8.40
C LEU A 11 -5.32 -4.42 6.93
N CYS A 12 -5.06 -3.36 6.16
CA CYS A 12 -4.66 -3.44 4.76
C CYS A 12 -3.18 -3.81 4.55
N SER A 13 -2.36 -3.75 5.60
CA SER A 13 -0.93 -4.11 5.54
C SER A 13 -0.68 -5.61 5.33
N GLY A 14 -1.68 -6.48 5.49
CA GLY A 14 -1.49 -7.92 5.38
C GLY A 14 -0.73 -8.55 6.57
N ILE A 15 -0.45 -7.78 7.62
CA ILE A 15 0.28 -8.21 8.82
C ILE A 15 -0.68 -8.85 9.84
N ILE A 16 -1.86 -8.26 10.05
CA ILE A 16 -2.86 -8.75 11.02
C ILE A 16 -3.88 -9.69 10.36
N PHE A 17 -4.27 -9.40 9.11
CA PHE A 17 -5.19 -10.20 8.31
C PHE A 17 -4.56 -10.53 6.95
N PRO A 18 -4.49 -11.81 6.52
CA PRO A 18 -4.00 -12.14 5.19
C PRO A 18 -4.89 -11.49 4.12
N LEU A 19 -4.30 -10.81 3.13
CA LEU A 19 -5.06 -10.17 2.06
C LEU A 19 -5.77 -11.19 1.14
N ASP A 20 -5.33 -12.45 1.22
CA ASP A 20 -5.78 -13.58 0.41
C ASP A 20 -7.15 -14.10 0.83
N VAL A 21 -7.57 -13.78 2.07
CA VAL A 21 -8.91 -14.11 2.58
C VAL A 21 -9.93 -12.97 2.36
N LEU A 22 -9.50 -11.80 1.87
CA LEU A 22 -10.44 -10.72 1.57
C LEU A 22 -11.21 -10.99 0.26
N PRO A 23 -12.51 -10.64 0.21
CA PRO A 23 -13.31 -10.62 -1.02
C PRO A 23 -12.60 -9.84 -2.12
N ALA A 24 -12.70 -10.30 -3.37
CA ALA A 24 -12.00 -9.74 -4.54
C ALA A 24 -11.99 -8.19 -4.61
N PRO A 25 -13.11 -7.45 -4.44
CA PRO A 25 -13.08 -5.99 -4.51
C PRO A 25 -12.26 -5.34 -3.38
N LEU A 26 -12.28 -5.91 -2.18
CA LEU A 26 -11.51 -5.39 -1.04
C LEU A 26 -10.01 -5.66 -1.21
N ARG A 27 -9.65 -6.79 -1.83
CA ARG A 27 -8.27 -7.12 -2.17
C ARG A 27 -7.68 -6.15 -3.18
N VAL A 28 -8.44 -5.82 -4.23
CA VAL A 28 -8.03 -4.83 -5.23
C VAL A 28 -7.88 -3.45 -4.59
N GLY A 29 -8.83 -3.04 -3.75
CA GLY A 29 -8.73 -1.78 -3.00
C GLY A 29 -7.47 -1.73 -2.12
N ALA A 30 -7.19 -2.79 -1.36
CA ALA A 30 -6.01 -2.89 -0.52
C ALA A 30 -4.70 -2.82 -1.32
N GLN A 31 -4.63 -3.47 -2.49
CA GLN A 31 -3.46 -3.43 -3.38
C GLN A 31 -3.23 -2.04 -4.00
N LEU A 32 -4.28 -1.23 -4.14
CA LEU A 32 -4.18 0.15 -4.60
C LEU A 32 -3.74 1.12 -3.50
N LEU A 33 -3.93 0.78 -2.22
CA LEU A 33 -3.40 1.55 -1.09
C LEU A 33 -1.88 1.34 -0.97
N PRO A 34 -1.09 2.35 -0.57
CA PRO A 34 0.37 2.24 -0.54
C PRO A 34 0.89 1.24 0.52
N ALA A 35 0.09 0.92 1.53
CA ALA A 35 0.49 0.02 2.63
C ALA A 35 0.74 -1.43 2.18
N ALA A 36 -0.14 -1.99 1.33
CA ALA A 36 -0.02 -3.37 0.86
C ALA A 36 1.18 -3.62 -0.08
N PRO A 37 1.43 -2.83 -1.15
CA PRO A 37 2.60 -2.99 -2.00
C PRO A 37 3.91 -2.73 -1.25
N LEU A 38 3.93 -1.79 -0.29
CA LEU A 38 5.09 -1.57 0.56
C LEU A 38 5.41 -2.79 1.42
N ALA A 39 4.42 -3.34 2.11
CA ALA A 39 4.59 -4.55 2.93
C ALA A 39 4.99 -5.77 2.07
N GLY A 40 4.41 -5.90 0.87
CA GLY A 40 4.75 -6.95 -0.09
C GLY A 40 6.19 -6.85 -0.60
N LEU A 41 6.67 -5.65 -0.93
CA LEU A 41 8.05 -5.42 -1.32
C LEU A 41 9.04 -5.72 -0.20
N LEU A 42 8.76 -5.24 1.03
CA LEU A 42 9.61 -5.50 2.18
C LEU A 42 9.71 -7.01 2.47
N ARG A 43 8.59 -7.73 2.38
CA ARG A 43 8.57 -9.18 2.56
C ARG A 43 9.33 -9.91 1.45
N SER A 44 9.24 -9.43 0.21
CA SER A 44 9.96 -10.01 -0.93
C SER A 44 11.47 -9.72 -0.86
N ALA A 45 11.86 -8.54 -0.35
CA ALA A 45 13.25 -8.12 -0.22
C ALA A 45 13.97 -8.75 0.97
N LEU A 46 13.24 -9.02 2.07
CA LEU A 46 13.77 -9.63 3.29
C LEU A 46 13.51 -11.14 3.35
N GLY A 47 12.72 -11.67 2.43
CA GLY A 47 12.40 -13.08 2.33
C GLY A 47 13.56 -13.88 1.72
N PRO A 48 13.56 -15.21 1.91
CA PRO A 48 14.57 -16.10 1.33
C PRO A 48 14.38 -16.30 -0.19
N GLU A 49 13.24 -15.89 -0.74
CA GLU A 49 12.87 -16.11 -2.13
C GLU A 49 13.57 -15.12 -3.08
N PRO A 50 13.99 -15.56 -4.28
CA PRO A 50 14.56 -14.66 -5.28
C PRO A 50 13.56 -13.59 -5.73
N LEU A 51 14.05 -12.36 -5.90
CA LEU A 51 13.26 -11.25 -6.42
C LEU A 51 12.85 -11.51 -7.87
N ALA A 52 11.57 -11.78 -8.10
CA ALA A 52 10.99 -11.85 -9.43
C ALA A 52 10.60 -10.45 -9.94
N ALA A 53 10.83 -10.14 -11.22
CA ALA A 53 10.49 -8.83 -11.77
C ALA A 53 9.00 -8.47 -11.56
N GLY A 54 8.09 -9.45 -11.66
CA GLY A 54 6.65 -9.26 -11.43
C GLY A 54 6.29 -8.92 -9.98
N THR A 55 7.05 -9.41 -8.99
CA THR A 55 6.81 -9.13 -7.56
C THR A 55 7.37 -7.78 -7.13
N VAL A 56 8.18 -7.12 -7.97
CA VAL A 56 8.84 -5.85 -7.66
C VAL A 56 8.28 -4.68 -8.48
N LEU A 57 8.10 -4.85 -9.78
CA LEU A 57 7.74 -3.75 -10.69
C LEU A 57 6.33 -3.20 -10.44
N ALA A 58 5.34 -4.07 -10.25
CA ALA A 58 3.96 -3.64 -10.02
C ALA A 58 3.80 -2.86 -8.69
N PRO A 59 4.32 -3.35 -7.55
CA PRO A 59 4.33 -2.57 -6.30
C PRO A 59 5.07 -1.24 -6.40
N LEU A 60 6.23 -1.21 -7.07
CA LEU A 60 6.99 0.03 -7.26
C LEU A 60 6.21 1.07 -8.08
N ALA A 61 5.52 0.65 -9.14
CA ALA A 61 4.68 1.55 -9.94
C ALA A 61 3.53 2.17 -9.11
N VAL A 62 2.90 1.38 -8.24
CA VAL A 62 1.85 1.89 -7.34
C VAL A 62 2.43 2.88 -6.33
N LEU A 63 3.60 2.58 -5.75
CA LEU A 63 4.26 3.45 -4.78
C LEU A 63 4.75 4.76 -5.40
N THR A 64 5.31 4.73 -6.61
CA THR A 64 5.73 5.96 -7.31
C THR A 64 4.53 6.82 -7.70
N ALA A 65 3.43 6.19 -8.13
CA ALA A 65 2.18 6.92 -8.37
C ALA A 65 1.69 7.62 -7.10
N TRP A 66 1.69 6.94 -5.95
CA TRP A 66 1.31 7.55 -4.67
C TRP A 66 2.30 8.62 -4.19
N ALA A 67 3.60 8.44 -4.42
CA ALA A 67 4.63 9.41 -4.05
C ALA A 67 4.45 10.75 -4.78
N VAL A 68 3.84 10.76 -5.97
CA VAL A 68 3.51 11.99 -6.71
C VAL A 68 2.09 12.45 -6.39
N ALA A 69 1.11 11.54 -6.38
CA ALA A 69 -0.29 11.87 -6.21
C ALA A 69 -0.59 12.45 -4.82
N ALA A 70 -0.02 11.89 -3.74
CA ALA A 70 -0.27 12.38 -2.39
C ALA A 70 0.18 13.84 -2.18
N PRO A 71 1.44 14.24 -2.47
CA PRO A 71 1.84 15.63 -2.34
C PRO A 71 1.15 16.54 -3.35
N TRP A 72 0.82 16.07 -4.55
CA TRP A 72 0.04 16.85 -5.51
C TRP A 72 -1.37 17.16 -4.99
N VAL A 73 -2.08 16.16 -4.48
CA VAL A 73 -3.40 16.35 -3.84
C VAL A 73 -3.24 17.25 -2.61
N ALA A 74 -2.23 17.03 -1.78
CA ALA A 74 -1.96 17.87 -0.62
C ALA A 74 -1.75 19.33 -1.04
N ALA A 75 -0.92 19.62 -2.04
CA ALA A 75 -0.69 20.98 -2.54
C ALA A 75 -1.95 21.65 -3.11
N ARG A 76 -2.92 20.86 -3.60
CA ARG A 76 -4.18 21.38 -4.15
C ARG A 76 -5.27 21.57 -3.08
N VAL A 77 -5.23 20.76 -2.01
CA VAL A 77 -6.25 20.76 -0.94
C VAL A 77 -5.82 21.61 0.25
N PHE A 78 -4.53 21.64 0.59
CA PHE A 78 -3.98 22.58 1.57
C PHE A 78 -3.99 23.98 0.99
N ARG A 79 -5.03 24.72 1.34
CA ARG A 79 -5.06 26.18 1.21
C ARG A 79 -4.20 26.70 2.36
N TRP A 80 -3.08 27.33 2.00
CA TRP A 80 -2.20 27.99 2.95
C TRP A 80 -2.96 29.22 3.49
N GLU A 81 -3.58 29.06 4.66
CA GLU A 81 -4.12 30.13 5.50
C GLU A 81 -3.13 30.43 6.64
#